data_AF-A0AB36IZX7-F1
#
_entry.id   AF-A0AB36IZX7-F1
#
_cell.length_a   1.000
_cell.length_b   1.000
_cell.length_c   1.000
_cell.angle_alpha   90.00
_cell.angle_beta   90.00
_cell.angle_gamma   90.00
#
_symmetry.space_group_name_H-M   'P 1'
#
loop_
_entity.id
_entity.type
_entity.pdbx_description
1 polymer ?
#
loop_
_entity_poly.entity_id
_entity_poly.type
_entity_poly.pdbx_seq_one_letter_code
_entity_poly.pdbx_strand_id
1 'polypeptide(L)'
;MENDGKLTPAIIDDLKRKGFNQSQIGQMYGVTRQHVSWVKRTYGGQLTPREQIMREWPFKVPVAMGNTSPFKRLRDHGEYIATNGVGMSADKVQRLRSFYRKLRDEHLVLEFDPCIPPIPGVSSRGGWAYRPRIKEDGDLLIRVNEHTTLTDAGRRIWRLPSD
;
A
#
# COMPACT_ATOMS: atom_id res chain seq x y z
N MET A 1 -19.53 0.61 -38.19
CA MET A 1 -19.82 -0.54 -37.31
C MET A 1 -19.69 -0.03 -35.88
N GLU A 2 -20.84 0.07 -35.23
CA GLU A 2 -20.98 0.48 -33.83
C GLU A 2 -20.20 -0.49 -32.93
N ASN A 3 -19.29 0.05 -32.13
CA ASN A 3 -18.87 -0.63 -30.92
C ASN A 3 -19.64 0.04 -29.79
N ASP A 4 -20.85 -0.44 -29.50
CA ASP A 4 -21.67 -0.04 -28.35
C ASP A 4 -21.05 -0.58 -27.03
N GLY A 5 -19.72 -0.45 -26.93
CA GLY A 5 -18.83 -1.00 -25.93
C GLY A 5 -18.76 -0.09 -24.72
N LYS A 6 -19.89 0.10 -24.05
CA LYS A 6 -19.97 0.85 -22.80
C LYS A 6 -18.96 0.27 -21.81
N LEU A 7 -17.96 1.05 -21.42
CA LEU A 7 -16.95 0.62 -20.46
C LEU A 7 -17.64 0.26 -19.13
N THR A 8 -17.60 -1.01 -18.73
CA THR A 8 -18.19 -1.51 -17.48
C THR A 8 -17.12 -1.88 -16.45
N PRO A 9 -17.45 -1.98 -15.15
CA PRO A 9 -16.50 -2.45 -14.14
C PRO A 9 -15.92 -3.84 -14.44
N ALA A 10 -16.74 -4.76 -14.96
CA ALA A 10 -16.30 -6.11 -15.29
C ALA A 10 -15.24 -6.13 -16.41
N ILE A 11 -15.43 -5.30 -17.44
CA ILE A 11 -14.46 -5.10 -18.53
C ILE A 11 -13.17 -4.49 -17.97
N ILE A 12 -13.28 -3.47 -17.12
CA ILE A 12 -12.12 -2.84 -16.47
C ILE A 12 -11.35 -3.87 -15.64
N ASP A 13 -12.03 -4.70 -14.86
CA ASP A 13 -11.39 -5.71 -14.01
C ASP A 13 -10.71 -6.80 -14.84
N ASP A 14 -11.33 -7.26 -15.92
CA ASP A 14 -10.73 -8.23 -16.85
C ASP A 14 -9.45 -7.67 -17.51
N LEU A 15 -9.50 -6.44 -18.02
CA LEU A 15 -8.33 -5.78 -18.62
C LEU A 15 -7.22 -5.56 -17.59
N LYS A 16 -7.57 -5.24 -16.34
CA LYS A 16 -6.58 -5.14 -15.27
C LYS A 16 -5.93 -6.49 -14.94
N ARG A 17 -6.68 -7.60 -14.96
CA ARG A 17 -6.10 -8.96 -14.81
C ARG A 17 -5.14 -9.29 -15.95
N LYS A 18 -5.42 -8.78 -17.15
CA LYS A 18 -4.54 -8.86 -18.33
C LYS A 18 -3.34 -7.90 -18.28
N GLY A 19 -3.18 -7.13 -17.21
CA GLY A 19 -2.01 -6.26 -16.98
C GLY A 19 -2.18 -4.81 -17.45
N PHE A 20 -3.33 -4.42 -18.01
CA PHE A 20 -3.56 -3.05 -18.44
C PHE A 20 -3.81 -2.11 -17.25
N ASN A 21 -3.22 -0.92 -17.30
CA ASN A 21 -3.50 0.16 -16.34
C ASN A 21 -4.67 1.05 -16.81
N GLN A 22 -5.23 1.86 -15.91
CA GLN A 22 -6.40 2.72 -16.23
C GLN A 22 -6.15 3.74 -17.34
N SER A 23 -4.90 4.19 -17.52
CA SER A 23 -4.58 5.12 -18.61
C SER A 23 -4.61 4.40 -19.96
N GLN A 24 -4.05 3.19 -20.04
CA GLN A 24 -4.12 2.34 -21.23
C GLN A 24 -5.56 1.95 -21.57
N ILE A 25 -6.34 1.57 -20.55
CA ILE A 25 -7.78 1.26 -20.74
C ILE A 25 -8.53 2.50 -21.25
N GLY A 26 -8.22 3.68 -20.72
CA GLY A 26 -8.80 4.94 -21.22
C GLY A 26 -8.49 5.15 -22.70
N GLN A 27 -7.23 4.98 -23.10
CA GLN A 27 -6.82 5.08 -24.51
C GLN A 27 -7.54 4.06 -25.40
N MET A 28 -7.66 2.80 -24.96
CA MET A 28 -8.35 1.73 -25.70
C MET A 28 -9.83 2.02 -25.97
N TYR A 29 -10.50 2.71 -25.04
CA TYR A 29 -11.94 2.99 -25.10
C TYR A 29 -12.27 4.45 -25.47
N GLY A 30 -11.26 5.26 -25.82
CA GLY A 30 -11.46 6.66 -26.16
C GLY A 30 -11.97 7.53 -25.00
N VAL A 31 -11.71 7.13 -23.75
CA VAL A 31 -12.16 7.84 -22.54
C VAL A 31 -10.98 8.25 -21.66
N THR A 32 -11.20 9.21 -20.76
CA THR A 32 -10.14 9.64 -19.82
C THR A 32 -9.90 8.59 -18.74
N ARG A 33 -8.67 8.53 -18.20
CA ARG A 33 -8.37 7.73 -16.99
C ARG A 33 -9.35 8.01 -15.84
N GLN A 34 -9.78 9.26 -15.70
CA GLN A 34 -10.73 9.70 -14.68
C GLN A 34 -12.11 9.06 -14.90
N HIS A 35 -12.57 8.97 -16.16
CA HIS A 35 -13.79 8.25 -16.51
C HIS A 35 -13.70 6.77 -16.15
N VAL A 36 -12.59 6.09 -16.48
CA VAL A 36 -12.35 4.69 -16.06
C VAL A 36 -12.44 4.53 -14.54
N SER A 37 -11.84 5.45 -13.78
CA SER A 37 -11.92 5.47 -12.32
C SER A 37 -13.34 5.74 -11.79
N TRP A 38 -14.09 6.63 -12.45
CA TRP A 38 -15.48 6.92 -12.11
C TRP A 38 -16.39 5.73 -12.36
N VAL A 39 -16.27 5.03 -13.49
CA VAL A 39 -17.05 3.82 -13.80
C VAL A 39 -16.86 2.77 -12.71
N LYS A 40 -15.61 2.51 -12.31
CA LYS A 40 -15.29 1.52 -11.28
C LYS A 40 -15.93 1.85 -9.92
N ARG A 41 -15.90 3.12 -9.51
CA ARG A 41 -16.47 3.60 -8.25
C ARG A 41 -17.99 3.62 -8.26
N THR A 42 -18.59 4.02 -9.37
CA THR A 42 -20.03 4.28 -9.48
C THR A 42 -20.83 2.99 -9.61
N TYR A 43 -20.30 2.01 -10.36
CA TYR A 43 -21.03 0.78 -10.66
C TYR A 43 -20.54 -0.43 -9.83
N GLY A 44 -19.98 -0.17 -8.65
CA GLY A 44 -19.68 -1.23 -7.66
C GLY A 44 -18.63 -2.24 -8.12
N GLY A 45 -17.61 -1.81 -8.86
CA GLY A 45 -16.51 -2.68 -9.27
C GLY A 45 -15.84 -3.34 -8.06
N GLN A 46 -15.32 -4.56 -8.24
CA GLN A 46 -14.63 -5.27 -7.16
C GLN A 46 -13.47 -4.42 -6.66
N LEU A 47 -13.26 -4.42 -5.34
CA LEU A 47 -12.08 -3.80 -4.75
C LEU A 47 -10.85 -4.47 -5.35
N THR A 48 -9.92 -3.66 -5.79
CA THR A 48 -8.61 -4.14 -6.17
C THR A 48 -7.93 -4.80 -4.97
N PRO A 49 -7.03 -5.77 -5.16
CA PRO A 49 -6.26 -6.36 -4.07
C PRO A 49 -5.61 -5.31 -3.16
N ARG A 50 -5.15 -4.21 -3.78
CA ARG A 50 -4.66 -3.02 -3.08
C ARG A 50 -5.70 -2.40 -2.15
N GLU A 51 -6.90 -2.14 -2.64
CA GLU A 51 -7.98 -1.53 -1.84
C GLU A 51 -8.44 -2.46 -0.70
N GLN A 52 -8.44 -3.77 -0.94
CA GLN A 52 -8.72 -4.75 0.12
C GLN A 52 -7.68 -4.67 1.24
N ILE A 53 -6.38 -4.65 0.90
CA ILE A 53 -5.32 -4.51 1.91
C ILE A 53 -5.35 -3.16 2.62
N MET A 54 -5.71 -2.08 1.92
CA MET A 54 -5.85 -0.77 2.55
C MET A 54 -6.99 -0.70 3.57
N ARG A 55 -7.96 -1.64 3.56
CA ARG A 55 -8.95 -1.76 4.64
C ARG A 55 -8.34 -2.30 5.92
N GLU A 56 -7.29 -3.11 5.80
CA GLU A 56 -6.50 -3.65 6.91
C GLU A 56 -5.36 -2.71 7.31
N TRP A 57 -5.46 -1.42 6.95
CA TRP A 57 -4.46 -0.43 7.30
C TRP A 57 -4.44 -0.20 8.81
N PRO A 58 -3.27 -0.31 9.48
CA PRO A 58 -3.24 -0.49 10.93
C PRO A 58 -3.27 0.83 11.71
N PHE A 59 -3.18 1.98 11.05
CA PHE A 59 -3.01 3.27 11.71
C PHE A 59 -3.99 4.33 11.22
N LYS A 60 -4.49 5.17 12.13
CA LYS A 60 -5.19 6.42 11.76
C LYS A 60 -4.17 7.55 11.61
N VAL A 61 -3.59 7.67 10.41
CA VAL A 61 -2.51 8.63 10.14
C VAL A 61 -3.09 9.99 9.72
N PRO A 62 -2.75 11.10 10.41
CA PRO A 62 -3.11 12.45 9.97
C PRO A 62 -2.55 12.76 8.57
N VAL A 63 -3.29 13.56 7.78
CA VAL A 63 -2.92 13.89 6.39
C VAL A 63 -1.50 14.45 6.28
N ALA A 64 -1.09 15.30 7.23
CA ALA A 64 0.25 15.90 7.26
C ALA A 64 1.38 14.85 7.37
N MET A 65 1.10 13.69 7.96
CA MET A 65 2.06 12.60 8.17
C MET A 65 1.91 11.46 7.14
N GLY A 66 0.88 11.51 6.29
CA GLY A 66 0.53 10.49 5.31
C GLY A 66 1.28 10.57 3.96
N ASN A 67 2.34 11.37 3.87
CA ASN A 67 3.16 11.49 2.65
C ASN A 67 4.68 11.32 2.90
N THR A 68 5.03 10.70 4.03
CA THR A 68 6.41 10.48 4.48
C THR A 68 6.97 9.18 3.88
N SER A 69 8.29 9.00 3.97
CA SER A 69 8.95 7.78 3.49
C SER A 69 8.42 6.51 4.16
N PRO A 70 8.26 6.44 5.51
CA PRO A 70 7.75 5.25 6.17
C PRO A 70 6.31 4.90 5.76
N PHE A 71 5.43 5.90 5.68
CA PHE A 71 4.06 5.70 5.21
C PHE A 71 4.01 5.11 3.78
N LYS A 72 4.85 5.63 2.88
CA LYS A 72 4.98 5.10 1.51
C LYS A 72 5.48 3.66 1.50
N ARG A 73 6.47 3.32 2.34
CA ARG A 73 6.99 1.94 2.45
C ARG A 73 5.94 0.95 2.95
N LEU A 74 5.12 1.34 3.92
CA LEU A 74 3.99 0.52 4.36
C LEU A 74 2.95 0.32 3.23
N ARG A 75 2.63 1.37 2.47
CA ARG A 75 1.75 1.23 1.31
C ARG A 75 2.32 0.33 0.22
N ASP A 76 3.63 0.42 -0.02
CA ASP A 76 4.32 -0.43 -1.00
C ASP A 76 4.38 -1.87 -0.52
N HIS A 77 4.58 -2.11 0.78
CA HIS A 77 4.50 -3.43 1.39
C HIS A 77 3.11 -4.03 1.20
N GLY A 78 2.04 -3.30 1.54
CA GLY A 78 0.68 -3.77 1.31
C GLY A 78 0.41 -4.07 -0.17
N GLU A 79 0.86 -3.21 -1.08
CA GLU A 79 0.77 -3.48 -2.53
C GLU A 79 1.53 -4.75 -2.93
N TYR A 80 2.73 -4.96 -2.40
CA TYR A 80 3.54 -6.15 -2.65
C TYR A 80 2.87 -7.43 -2.16
N ILE A 81 2.28 -7.44 -0.96
CA ILE A 81 1.54 -8.60 -0.43
C ILE A 81 0.32 -8.92 -1.31
N ALA A 82 -0.36 -7.89 -1.85
CA ALA A 82 -1.52 -8.06 -2.72
C ALA A 82 -1.18 -8.64 -4.10
N THR A 83 -0.02 -8.30 -4.66
CA THR A 83 0.30 -8.56 -6.07
C THR A 83 1.55 -9.38 -6.28
N ASN A 84 2.25 -9.75 -5.22
CA ASN A 84 3.60 -10.32 -5.26
C ASN A 84 4.58 -9.48 -6.11
N GLY A 85 4.43 -8.16 -6.08
CA GLY A 85 5.24 -7.24 -6.87
C GLY A 85 4.80 -7.04 -8.32
N VAL A 86 3.80 -7.78 -8.82
CA VAL A 86 3.29 -7.62 -10.19
C VAL A 86 2.73 -6.21 -10.36
N GLY A 87 3.18 -5.53 -11.42
CA GLY A 87 2.79 -4.15 -11.75
C GLY A 87 3.50 -3.06 -10.94
N MET A 88 4.38 -3.42 -10.00
CA MET A 88 5.23 -2.44 -9.30
C MET A 88 6.48 -2.13 -10.14
N SER A 89 6.93 -0.87 -10.12
CA SER A 89 8.18 -0.50 -10.79
C SER A 89 9.40 -1.13 -10.09
N ALA A 90 10.46 -1.40 -10.85
CA ALA A 90 11.70 -1.95 -10.32
C ALA A 90 12.29 -1.07 -9.19
N ASP A 91 12.30 0.26 -9.36
CA ASP A 91 12.74 1.21 -8.32
C ASP A 91 11.89 1.10 -7.04
N LYS A 92 10.56 0.98 -7.17
CA LYS A 92 9.68 0.81 -6.01
C LYS A 92 9.99 -0.49 -5.26
N VAL A 93 10.10 -1.60 -5.98
CA VAL A 93 10.44 -2.92 -5.40
C VAL A 93 11.81 -2.88 -4.75
N GLN A 94 12.81 -2.27 -5.39
CA GLN A 94 14.15 -2.13 -4.85
C GLN A 94 14.15 -1.33 -3.54
N ARG A 95 13.43 -0.21 -3.47
CA ARG A 95 13.30 0.59 -2.24
C ARG A 95 12.60 -0.16 -1.12
N LEU A 96 11.60 -0.98 -1.46
CA LEU A 96 10.90 -1.83 -0.49
C LEU A 96 11.82 -2.92 0.07
N ARG A 97 12.62 -3.57 -0.79
CA ARG A 97 13.63 -4.55 -0.36
C ARG A 97 14.68 -3.93 0.54
N SER A 98 15.18 -2.73 0.21
CA SER A 98 16.10 -2.01 1.08
C SER A 98 15.49 -1.64 2.43
N PHE A 99 14.19 -1.33 2.47
CA PHE A 99 13.46 -1.12 3.71
C PHE A 99 13.38 -2.40 4.56
N TYR A 100 13.05 -3.55 3.96
CA TYR A 100 13.04 -4.84 4.69
C TYR A 100 14.41 -5.19 5.24
N ARG A 101 15.46 -5.05 4.42
CA ARG A 101 16.84 -5.28 4.83
C ARG A 101 17.24 -4.37 5.99
N LYS A 102 16.91 -3.08 5.95
CA LYS A 102 17.13 -2.16 7.08
C LYS A 102 16.47 -2.67 8.36
N LEU A 103 15.18 -3.05 8.29
CA LEU A 103 14.47 -3.55 9.48
C LEU A 103 15.10 -4.83 10.03
N ARG A 104 15.62 -5.70 9.16
CA ARG A 104 16.21 -6.97 9.57
C ARG A 104 17.63 -6.79 10.12
N ASP A 105 18.51 -6.21 9.32
CA ASP A 105 19.94 -6.11 9.62
C ASP A 105 20.18 -5.27 10.87
N GLU A 106 19.43 -4.17 11.02
CA GLU A 106 19.53 -3.28 12.18
C GLU A 106 18.61 -3.69 13.34
N HIS A 107 17.88 -4.82 13.23
CA HIS A 107 16.95 -5.31 14.25
C HIS A 107 15.92 -4.27 14.68
N LEU A 108 15.28 -3.63 13.69
CA LEU A 108 14.34 -2.55 13.87
C LEU A 108 12.88 -2.98 13.61
N VAL A 109 11.97 -2.16 14.12
CA VAL A 109 10.55 -2.16 13.81
C VAL A 109 10.10 -0.72 13.54
N LEU A 110 9.08 -0.54 12.71
CA LEU A 110 8.51 0.78 12.45
C LEU A 110 7.36 1.07 13.42
N GLU A 111 7.47 2.16 14.17
CA GLU A 111 6.42 2.65 15.07
C GLU A 111 5.70 3.84 14.45
N PHE A 112 4.38 3.89 14.65
CA PHE A 112 3.59 5.09 14.44
C PHE A 112 3.04 5.59 15.77
N ASP A 113 3.25 6.87 16.04
CA ASP A 113 2.62 7.61 17.12
C ASP A 113 2.56 9.09 16.70
N PRO A 114 1.36 9.71 16.63
CA PRO A 114 1.17 11.08 16.16
C PRO A 114 1.88 12.14 17.02
N CYS A 115 2.30 11.82 18.25
CA CYS A 115 3.06 12.70 19.12
C CYS A 115 4.57 12.68 18.86
N ILE A 116 5.08 11.72 18.06
CA ILE A 116 6.50 11.67 17.68
C ILE A 116 6.86 12.91 16.85
N PRO A 117 7.84 13.73 17.27
CA PRO A 117 8.28 14.89 16.51
C PRO A 117 9.00 14.48 15.21
N PRO A 118 9.21 15.39 14.25
CA PRO A 118 10.03 15.10 13.09
C PRO A 118 11.41 14.56 13.44
N ILE A 119 11.79 13.44 12.81
CA ILE A 119 13.11 12.82 12.98
C ILE A 119 13.85 12.90 11.64
N PRO A 120 15.01 13.58 11.57
CA PRO A 120 15.84 13.64 10.36
C PRO A 120 16.16 12.25 9.81
N GLY A 121 16.05 12.08 8.50
CA GLY A 121 16.29 10.78 7.83
C GLY A 121 15.17 9.73 8.00
N VAL A 122 14.17 9.99 8.86
CA VAL A 122 13.04 9.06 9.09
C VAL A 122 11.73 9.69 8.60
N SER A 123 11.31 10.78 9.23
CA SER A 123 10.07 11.48 8.89
C SER A 123 10.18 12.97 9.19
N SER A 124 10.20 13.79 8.14
CA SER A 124 10.22 15.26 8.26
C SER A 124 8.92 15.87 8.80
N ARG A 125 7.86 15.08 8.94
CA ARG A 125 6.55 15.52 9.44
C ARG A 125 6.16 14.89 10.78
N GLY A 126 7.08 14.18 11.42
CA GLY A 126 6.82 13.44 12.66
C GLY A 126 6.01 12.17 12.42
N GLY A 127 5.46 11.62 13.49
CA GLY A 127 4.57 10.47 13.46
C GLY A 127 5.26 9.10 13.40
N TRP A 128 6.49 9.03 12.90
CA TRP A 128 7.14 7.76 12.56
C TRP A 128 8.53 7.68 13.18
N ALA A 129 8.84 6.53 13.79
CA ALA A 129 10.15 6.23 14.30
C ALA A 129 10.55 4.79 13.97
N TYR A 130 11.83 4.57 13.70
CA TYR A 130 12.41 3.24 13.83
C TYR A 130 12.75 3.00 15.29
N ARG A 131 12.42 1.81 15.79
CA ARG A 131 12.74 1.41 17.16
C ARG A 131 13.45 0.06 17.16
N PRO A 132 14.35 -0.19 18.14
CA PRO A 132 14.87 -1.53 18.37
C PRO A 132 13.71 -2.51 18.60
N ARG A 133 13.79 -3.68 17.98
CA ARG A 133 12.78 -4.75 18.13
C ARG A 133 12.78 -5.32 19.54
N ILE A 134 11.59 -5.60 20.06
CA ILE A 134 11.35 -6.35 21.29
C ILE A 134 10.63 -7.66 20.98
N LYS A 135 10.58 -8.59 21.95
CA LYS A 135 10.02 -9.93 21.76
C LYS A 135 8.55 -9.88 21.35
N GLU A 136 7.82 -8.90 21.87
CA GLU A 136 6.39 -8.67 21.68
C GLU A 136 6.05 -8.27 20.23
N ASP A 137 7.00 -7.66 19.50
CA ASP A 137 6.79 -7.32 18.10
C ASP A 137 6.68 -8.58 17.22
N GLY A 138 7.25 -9.71 17.65
CA GLY A 138 7.25 -10.97 16.90
C GLY A 138 7.82 -10.81 15.49
N ASP A 139 7.06 -11.27 14.49
CA ASP A 139 7.40 -11.19 13.06
C ASP A 139 6.85 -9.92 12.37
N LEU A 140 6.25 -8.99 13.11
CA LEU A 140 5.67 -7.78 12.53
C LEU A 140 6.75 -6.79 12.09
N LEU A 141 6.53 -6.13 10.97
CA LEU A 141 7.37 -5.01 10.54
C LEU A 141 6.98 -3.68 11.23
N ILE A 142 5.83 -3.66 11.91
CA ILE A 142 5.30 -2.53 12.67
C ILE A 142 5.21 -2.84 14.17
N ARG A 143 5.35 -1.80 15.00
CA ARG A 143 5.07 -1.88 16.44
C ARG A 143 3.59 -1.70 16.71
N VAL A 144 3.05 -2.52 17.60
CA VAL A 144 1.67 -2.39 18.10
C VAL A 144 1.69 -1.56 19.38
N ASN A 145 0.98 -0.42 19.37
CA ASN A 145 0.78 0.47 20.51
C ASN A 145 -0.69 0.97 20.52
N GLU A 146 -1.03 1.94 21.37
CA GLU A 146 -2.40 2.49 21.46
C GLU A 146 -2.92 3.16 20.17
N HIS A 147 -2.03 3.47 19.22
CA HIS A 147 -2.39 4.06 17.93
C HIS A 147 -2.54 3.03 16.81
N THR A 148 -2.40 1.74 17.14
CA THR A 148 -2.48 0.62 16.21
C THR A 148 -3.81 -0.12 16.35
N THR A 149 -4.53 -0.31 15.25
CA THR A 149 -5.67 -1.22 15.16
C THR A 149 -5.28 -2.38 14.24
N LEU A 150 -4.90 -3.51 14.83
CA LEU A 150 -4.45 -4.69 14.10
C LEU A 150 -5.45 -5.83 14.18
N THR A 151 -6.08 -6.16 13.05
CA THR A 151 -6.95 -7.34 12.91
C THR A 151 -6.11 -8.61 12.67
N ASP A 152 -6.73 -9.79 12.76
CA ASP A 152 -6.04 -11.04 12.41
C ASP A 152 -5.58 -11.08 10.95
N ALA A 153 -6.35 -10.47 10.04
CA ALA A 153 -5.99 -10.33 8.64
C ALA A 153 -4.81 -9.36 8.47
N GLY A 154 -4.88 -8.20 9.12
CA GLY A 154 -3.77 -7.23 9.19
C GLY A 154 -2.50 -7.87 9.74
N ARG A 155 -2.60 -8.72 10.77
CA ARG A 155 -1.45 -9.42 11.36
C ARG A 155 -0.76 -10.37 10.37
N ARG A 156 -1.45 -10.86 9.34
CA ARG A 156 -0.82 -11.63 8.25
C ARG A 156 -0.18 -10.73 7.21
N ILE A 157 -0.80 -9.59 6.92
CA ILE A 157 -0.30 -8.60 5.96
C ILE A 157 1.00 -8.00 6.48
N TRP A 158 0.99 -7.38 7.67
CA TRP A 158 2.07 -6.54 8.19
C TRP A 158 3.26 -7.30 8.80
N ARG A 159 3.48 -8.54 8.36
CA ARG A 159 4.65 -9.34 8.75
C ARG A 159 5.84 -8.92 7.91
N LEU A 160 7.00 -8.84 8.54
CA LEU A 160 8.26 -8.71 7.83
C LEU A 160 8.48 -9.99 7.00
N PRO A 161 8.57 -9.91 5.67
CA PRO A 161 8.78 -11.10 4.86
C PRO A 161 10.11 -11.78 5.19
N SER A 162 10.11 -13.11 5.20
CA SER A 162 11.33 -13.91 5.09
C SER A 162 11.96 -13.69 3.71
N ASP A 163 13.28 -13.88 3.61
CA ASP A 163 14.01 -13.76 2.34
C ASP A 163 13.49 -14.69 1.23
#